data_AF-A0A3S5EM75-F1
#
_entry.id   AF-A0A3S5EM75-F1
#
_cell.length_a   1.000
_cell.length_b   1.000
_cell.length_c   1.000
_cell.angle_alpha   90.00
_cell.angle_beta   90.00
_cell.angle_gamma   90.00
#
_symmetry.space_group_name_H-M   'P 1'
#
loop_
_entity.id
_entity.type
_entity.pdbx_description
1 polymer ?
#
loop_
_entity_poly.entity_id
_entity_poly.type
_entity_poly.pdbx_seq_one_letter_code
_entity_poly.pdbx_strand_id
1 'polypeptide(L)'
;MTLTAQQEENNVPEDFSEFAITMRGYDRAQVDQRLETLNRQLADARREVASLDQRAMTLAGELADAQRRLREADKPTYAGLGSRIEQLLRSAEEQSASVLSKANAEADALLTRTRTNAKNLSERSASEAATLLAEARREAGELRSRSESEASTTLANAEARAQELVASAERKAAQISADSQAAVTEMHATAERESALVLSQARKQAAEIAISSERDATANRDAAIAEADELRSSSAATAEEIISDAKQEAELTLGKARREAEEILTSARTESEALRRSAADEAAAARAEATELRQQATLEIAAAHEAAAQEDSDAHAATKERIQEMQAQAQIQAEEAEARLQDALARAEEVRARTDKETRDRQEQALAQAEETLAQARVEAEQIVSDARADADVAAAVATRQLEELERQRDSVSSYLAEMRGVLGGVLPQAPVLQPLASLSPAVEETAESEDSVAQSPESTDATSAPAPPPPSPSSPEPTDPTEAIEAVPAPRPPRARQGRSRR
;
A
#
# COMPACT_ATOMS: atom_id res chain seq x y z
N MET A 1 -112.50 -74.04 -169.97
CA MET A 1 -113.58 -74.21 -170.97
C MET A 1 -113.07 -73.55 -172.26
N THR A 2 -113.09 -74.26 -173.39
CA THR A 2 -113.04 -73.75 -174.78
C THR A 2 -112.37 -72.41 -175.13
N LEU A 3 -111.32 -72.49 -175.98
CA LEU A 3 -110.84 -71.44 -176.92
C LEU A 3 -110.30 -70.14 -176.25
N THR A 4 -109.51 -69.26 -176.89
CA THR A 4 -108.97 -69.16 -178.27
C THR A 4 -107.52 -68.65 -178.11
N ALA A 5 -106.47 -69.33 -178.57
CA ALA A 5 -105.93 -69.23 -179.93
C ALA A 5 -105.86 -67.80 -180.48
N GLN A 6 -104.68 -67.17 -180.35
CA GLN A 6 -104.20 -66.14 -181.27
C GLN A 6 -102.67 -66.25 -181.36
N GLN A 7 -102.21 -66.94 -182.42
CA GLN A 7 -100.88 -66.73 -183.01
C GLN A 7 -100.98 -65.49 -183.93
N GLU A 8 -100.01 -65.34 -184.84
CA GLU A 8 -99.84 -64.21 -185.78
C GLU A 8 -99.15 -62.97 -185.15
N GLU A 9 -98.03 -62.47 -185.68
CA GLU A 9 -97.25 -63.00 -186.81
C GLU A 9 -95.76 -62.63 -186.73
N ASN A 10 -94.89 -63.56 -187.15
CA ASN A 10 -93.49 -63.26 -187.42
C ASN A 10 -93.40 -62.51 -188.75
N ASN A 11 -92.85 -61.30 -188.77
CA ASN A 11 -92.41 -60.66 -190.00
C ASN A 11 -90.91 -60.36 -189.91
N VAL A 12 -90.11 -61.32 -190.39
CA VAL A 12 -88.64 -61.22 -190.48
C VAL A 12 -88.30 -60.79 -191.91
N PRO A 13 -87.73 -59.58 -192.13
CA PRO A 13 -87.26 -59.20 -193.44
C PRO A 13 -85.93 -59.91 -193.75
N GLU A 14 -85.95 -60.86 -194.69
CA GLU A 14 -84.72 -61.48 -195.24
C GLU A 14 -84.18 -60.66 -196.42
N ASP A 15 -83.11 -59.90 -196.18
CA ASP A 15 -82.38 -59.14 -197.22
C ASP A 15 -81.06 -59.85 -197.56
N PHE A 16 -81.08 -60.74 -198.56
CA PHE A 16 -79.92 -61.58 -198.91
C PHE A 16 -78.91 -60.84 -199.82
N SER A 17 -77.84 -60.35 -199.20
CA SER A 17 -76.56 -60.02 -199.86
C SER A 17 -75.40 -60.85 -199.27
N GLU A 18 -75.64 -62.15 -199.11
CA GLU A 18 -74.91 -63.05 -198.19
C GLU A 18 -73.56 -63.58 -198.73
N PHE A 19 -73.21 -63.35 -200.00
CA PHE A 19 -72.01 -63.92 -200.64
C PHE A 19 -71.12 -62.88 -201.34
N ALA A 20 -69.87 -62.77 -200.91
CA ALA A 20 -68.87 -61.89 -201.50
C ALA A 20 -68.45 -62.38 -202.89
N ILE A 21 -68.59 -61.52 -203.90
CA ILE A 21 -68.20 -61.81 -205.28
C ILE A 21 -66.72 -61.45 -205.48
N THR A 22 -65.88 -62.47 -205.63
CA THR A 22 -64.52 -62.30 -206.17
C THR A 22 -64.58 -62.29 -207.71
N MET A 23 -63.49 -61.88 -208.37
CA MET A 23 -63.37 -61.68 -209.83
C MET A 23 -63.67 -62.90 -210.73
N ARG A 24 -64.12 -64.04 -210.19
CA ARG A 24 -64.73 -65.14 -210.94
C ARG A 24 -65.74 -66.02 -210.17
N GLY A 25 -66.23 -65.60 -209.01
CA GLY A 25 -67.24 -66.37 -208.25
C GLY A 25 -67.39 -65.97 -206.78
N TYR A 26 -68.40 -66.56 -206.13
CA TYR A 26 -68.69 -66.41 -204.70
C TYR A 26 -67.67 -67.13 -203.81
N ASP A 27 -67.45 -66.62 -202.59
CA ASP A 27 -66.64 -67.30 -201.58
C ASP A 27 -67.31 -68.58 -201.06
N ARG A 28 -66.60 -69.70 -201.19
CA ARG A 28 -67.00 -71.03 -200.73
C ARG A 28 -67.16 -71.09 -199.21
N ALA A 29 -66.34 -70.37 -198.44
CA ALA A 29 -66.39 -70.43 -196.98
C ALA A 29 -67.73 -69.93 -196.40
N GLN A 30 -68.32 -68.90 -197.03
CA GLN A 30 -69.64 -68.38 -196.63
C GLN A 30 -70.77 -69.38 -196.97
N VAL A 31 -70.67 -70.09 -198.10
CA VAL A 31 -71.64 -71.12 -198.50
C VAL A 31 -71.62 -72.29 -197.52
N ASP A 32 -70.44 -72.78 -197.14
CA ASP A 32 -70.29 -73.87 -196.16
C ASP A 32 -70.91 -73.46 -194.79
N GLN A 33 -70.68 -72.23 -194.32
CA GLN A 33 -71.27 -71.71 -193.08
C GLN A 33 -72.81 -71.58 -193.13
N ARG A 34 -73.38 -71.16 -194.27
CA ARG A 34 -74.83 -71.03 -194.44
C ARG A 34 -75.53 -72.40 -194.54
N LEU A 35 -74.91 -73.36 -195.22
CA LEU A 35 -75.37 -74.75 -195.25
C LEU A 35 -75.36 -75.39 -193.86
N GLU A 36 -74.33 -75.14 -193.03
CA GLU A 36 -74.31 -75.65 -191.66
C GLU A 36 -75.43 -75.03 -190.81
N THR A 37 -75.71 -73.74 -191.01
CA THR A 37 -76.80 -73.02 -190.32
C THR A 37 -78.18 -73.61 -190.66
N LEU A 38 -78.46 -73.88 -191.95
CA LEU A 38 -79.69 -74.54 -192.39
C LEU A 38 -79.84 -75.97 -191.84
N ASN A 39 -78.74 -76.72 -191.75
CA ASN A 39 -78.76 -78.06 -191.16
C ASN A 39 -79.10 -78.05 -189.65
N ARG A 40 -78.65 -77.03 -188.90
CA ARG A 40 -79.05 -76.84 -187.50
C ARG A 40 -80.55 -76.55 -187.38
N GLN A 41 -81.09 -75.64 -188.20
CA GLN A 41 -82.53 -75.33 -188.25
C GLN A 41 -83.38 -76.58 -188.56
N LEU A 42 -82.95 -77.42 -189.51
CA LEU A 42 -83.62 -78.69 -189.82
C LEU A 42 -83.60 -79.68 -188.64
N ALA A 43 -82.50 -79.71 -187.87
CA ALA A 43 -82.38 -80.56 -186.69
C ALA A 43 -83.30 -80.10 -185.54
N ASP A 44 -83.44 -78.79 -185.33
CA ASP A 44 -84.31 -78.23 -184.29
C ASP A 44 -85.79 -78.39 -184.63
N ALA A 45 -86.22 -78.16 -185.88
CA ALA A 45 -87.59 -78.45 -186.33
C ALA A 45 -87.98 -79.93 -186.10
N ARG A 46 -87.04 -80.87 -186.30
CA ARG A 46 -87.26 -82.30 -186.00
C ARG A 46 -87.40 -82.60 -184.52
N ARG A 47 -86.71 -81.86 -183.63
CA ARG A 47 -86.88 -81.97 -182.18
C ARG A 47 -88.25 -81.45 -181.74
N GLU A 48 -88.72 -80.37 -182.33
CA GLU A 48 -90.02 -79.78 -182.01
C GLU A 48 -91.18 -80.74 -182.36
N VAL A 49 -91.18 -81.33 -183.55
CA VAL A 49 -92.18 -82.35 -183.95
C VAL A 49 -92.21 -83.52 -182.97
N ALA A 50 -91.05 -84.09 -182.61
CA ALA A 50 -90.98 -85.17 -181.64
C ALA A 50 -91.53 -84.79 -180.25
N SER A 51 -91.37 -83.51 -179.83
CA SER A 51 -91.95 -83.01 -178.58
C SER A 51 -93.48 -82.89 -178.60
N LEU A 52 -94.07 -82.67 -179.79
CA LEU A 52 -95.52 -82.60 -179.99
C LEU A 52 -96.15 -84.00 -179.99
N ASP A 53 -95.54 -84.98 -180.66
CA ASP A 53 -95.97 -86.39 -180.60
C ASP A 53 -95.96 -86.94 -179.16
N GLN A 54 -94.90 -86.64 -178.40
CA GLN A 54 -94.80 -87.00 -176.97
C GLN A 54 -95.98 -86.44 -176.16
N ARG A 55 -96.37 -85.17 -176.40
CA ARG A 55 -97.52 -84.52 -175.74
C ARG A 55 -98.85 -85.13 -176.15
N ALA A 56 -99.01 -85.47 -177.44
CA ALA A 56 -100.20 -86.13 -177.95
C ALA A 56 -100.42 -87.51 -177.30
N MET A 57 -99.35 -88.29 -177.11
CA MET A 57 -99.42 -89.57 -176.40
C MET A 57 -99.83 -89.43 -174.93
N THR A 58 -99.31 -88.44 -174.20
CA THR A 58 -99.74 -88.20 -172.80
C THR A 58 -101.23 -87.85 -172.70
N LEU A 59 -101.71 -86.95 -173.57
CA LEU A 59 -103.13 -86.56 -173.58
C LEU A 59 -104.06 -87.73 -173.95
N ALA A 60 -103.64 -88.62 -174.84
CA ALA A 60 -104.40 -89.85 -175.16
C ALA A 60 -104.49 -90.81 -173.96
N GLY A 61 -103.43 -90.92 -173.15
CA GLY A 61 -103.41 -91.71 -171.92
C GLY A 61 -104.37 -91.18 -170.85
N GLU A 62 -104.32 -89.86 -170.58
CA GLU A 62 -105.23 -89.18 -169.63
C GLU A 62 -106.71 -89.39 -169.99
N LEU A 63 -107.04 -89.34 -171.29
CA LEU A 63 -108.39 -89.55 -171.80
C LEU A 63 -108.87 -91.01 -171.58
N ALA A 64 -107.98 -91.99 -171.71
CA ALA A 64 -108.30 -93.40 -171.45
C ALA A 64 -108.59 -93.68 -169.97
N ASP A 65 -107.80 -93.12 -169.04
CA ASP A 65 -108.05 -93.26 -167.60
C ASP A 65 -109.31 -92.52 -167.14
N ALA A 66 -109.61 -91.36 -167.72
CA ALA A 66 -110.88 -90.66 -167.50
C ALA A 66 -112.10 -91.52 -167.90
N GLN A 67 -112.03 -92.20 -169.06
CA GLN A 67 -113.08 -93.15 -169.48
C GLN A 67 -113.19 -94.38 -168.57
N ARG A 68 -112.12 -94.78 -167.89
CA ARG A 68 -112.12 -95.94 -166.98
C ARG A 68 -112.90 -95.64 -165.71
N ARG A 69 -112.61 -94.50 -165.07
CA ARG A 69 -113.29 -93.99 -163.87
C ARG A 69 -114.80 -93.81 -164.06
N LEU A 70 -115.23 -93.46 -165.28
CA LEU A 70 -116.66 -93.31 -165.60
C LEU A 70 -117.42 -94.65 -165.50
N ARG A 71 -116.83 -95.75 -166.01
CA ARG A 71 -117.48 -97.08 -166.04
C ARG A 71 -117.63 -97.70 -164.64
N GLU A 72 -116.79 -97.29 -163.70
CA GLU A 72 -116.82 -97.76 -162.31
C GLU A 72 -117.96 -97.11 -161.50
N ALA A 73 -118.52 -95.98 -161.95
CA ALA A 73 -119.64 -95.31 -161.30
C ALA A 73 -121.01 -95.99 -161.59
N ASP A 74 -121.19 -96.54 -162.79
CA ASP A 74 -122.52 -96.98 -163.29
C ASP A 74 -123.03 -98.32 -162.73
N LYS A 75 -122.19 -99.10 -162.01
CA LYS A 75 -122.58 -100.42 -161.45
C LYS A 75 -122.00 -100.70 -160.05
N PRO A 76 -122.59 -100.14 -158.98
CA PRO A 76 -122.17 -100.42 -157.61
C PRO A 76 -122.46 -101.87 -157.19
N THR A 77 -121.52 -102.49 -156.47
CA THR A 77 -121.70 -103.80 -155.81
C THR A 77 -121.23 -103.74 -154.35
N TYR A 78 -121.80 -104.60 -153.50
CA TYR A 78 -121.69 -104.51 -152.03
C TYR A 78 -120.26 -104.55 -151.46
N ALA A 79 -119.27 -105.08 -152.20
CA ALA A 79 -117.87 -105.09 -151.79
C ALA A 79 -117.28 -103.67 -151.61
N GLY A 80 -117.74 -102.69 -152.38
CA GLY A 80 -117.24 -101.32 -152.35
C GLY A 80 -117.60 -100.51 -151.10
N LEU A 81 -118.48 -101.02 -150.23
CA LEU A 81 -118.83 -100.33 -148.98
C LEU A 81 -117.74 -100.52 -147.91
N GLY A 82 -117.15 -101.72 -147.83
CA GLY A 82 -116.13 -102.05 -146.85
C GLY A 82 -114.84 -101.24 -147.06
N SER A 83 -114.33 -101.20 -148.29
CA SER A 83 -113.16 -100.40 -148.65
C SER A 83 -113.37 -98.91 -148.41
N ARG A 84 -114.59 -98.38 -148.59
CA ARG A 84 -114.90 -96.97 -148.31
C ARG A 84 -114.96 -96.67 -146.81
N ILE A 85 -115.38 -97.62 -145.97
CA ILE A 85 -115.33 -97.48 -144.50
C ILE A 85 -113.87 -97.55 -144.01
N GLU A 86 -113.07 -98.49 -144.53
CA GLU A 86 -111.63 -98.58 -144.25
C GLU A 86 -110.90 -97.29 -144.67
N GLN A 87 -111.17 -96.78 -145.87
CA GLN A 87 -110.60 -95.53 -146.37
C GLN A 87 -111.04 -94.31 -145.55
N LEU A 88 -112.29 -94.28 -145.06
CA LEU A 88 -112.77 -93.21 -144.18
C LEU A 88 -112.09 -93.28 -142.81
N LEU A 89 -112.02 -94.46 -142.18
CA LEU A 89 -111.32 -94.66 -140.91
C LEU A 89 -109.84 -94.31 -141.03
N ARG A 90 -109.16 -94.77 -142.08
CA ARG A 90 -107.76 -94.41 -142.38
C ARG A 90 -107.58 -92.91 -142.59
N SER A 91 -108.51 -92.24 -143.30
CA SER A 91 -108.46 -90.78 -143.46
C SER A 91 -108.71 -90.04 -142.15
N ALA A 92 -109.56 -90.57 -141.26
CA ALA A 92 -109.82 -89.99 -139.94
C ALA A 92 -108.65 -90.22 -138.96
N GLU A 93 -107.98 -91.38 -139.04
CA GLU A 93 -106.76 -91.69 -138.31
C GLU A 93 -105.59 -90.82 -138.79
N GLU A 94 -105.40 -90.67 -140.10
CA GLU A 94 -104.38 -89.80 -140.70
C GLU A 94 -104.65 -88.30 -140.43
N GLN A 95 -105.92 -87.87 -140.44
CA GLN A 95 -106.31 -86.54 -139.97
C GLN A 95 -106.08 -86.35 -138.48
N SER A 96 -106.40 -87.35 -137.64
CA SER A 96 -106.16 -87.30 -136.19
C SER A 96 -104.66 -87.25 -135.88
N ALA A 97 -103.85 -88.05 -136.57
CA ALA A 97 -102.40 -88.01 -136.49
C ALA A 97 -101.83 -86.66 -136.98
N SER A 98 -102.39 -86.08 -138.05
CA SER A 98 -102.04 -84.74 -138.52
C SER A 98 -102.39 -83.64 -137.50
N VAL A 99 -103.57 -83.71 -136.88
CA VAL A 99 -104.02 -82.77 -135.85
C VAL A 99 -103.20 -82.91 -134.57
N LEU A 100 -102.91 -84.13 -134.11
CA LEU A 100 -102.03 -84.38 -132.95
C LEU A 100 -100.60 -83.93 -133.24
N SER A 101 -100.06 -84.19 -134.44
CA SER A 101 -98.73 -83.72 -134.86
C SER A 101 -98.65 -82.19 -134.88
N LYS A 102 -99.68 -81.51 -135.42
CA LYS A 102 -99.78 -80.03 -135.39
C LYS A 102 -99.92 -79.50 -133.97
N ALA A 103 -100.82 -80.05 -133.16
CA ALA A 103 -101.03 -79.62 -131.77
C ALA A 103 -99.77 -79.82 -130.92
N ASN A 104 -99.04 -80.92 -131.11
CA ASN A 104 -97.75 -81.14 -130.46
C ASN A 104 -96.69 -80.15 -130.95
N ALA A 105 -96.57 -79.91 -132.26
CA ALA A 105 -95.63 -78.93 -132.80
C ALA A 105 -95.94 -77.49 -132.36
N GLU A 106 -97.22 -77.12 -132.27
CA GLU A 106 -97.68 -75.84 -131.73
C GLU A 106 -97.42 -75.73 -130.22
N ALA A 107 -97.62 -76.81 -129.45
CA ALA A 107 -97.29 -76.87 -128.04
C ALA A 107 -95.77 -76.76 -127.80
N ASP A 108 -94.94 -77.46 -128.58
CA ASP A 108 -93.48 -77.37 -128.50
C ASP A 108 -92.96 -76.00 -128.94
N ALA A 109 -93.56 -75.39 -129.96
CA ALA A 109 -93.27 -74.01 -130.35
C ALA A 109 -93.66 -73.01 -129.25
N LEU A 110 -94.82 -73.20 -128.60
CA LEU A 110 -95.27 -72.37 -127.48
C LEU A 110 -94.39 -72.57 -126.23
N LEU A 111 -94.00 -73.80 -125.91
CA LEU A 111 -93.07 -74.12 -124.82
C LEU A 111 -91.68 -73.55 -125.10
N THR A 112 -91.20 -73.61 -126.33
CA THR A 112 -89.91 -73.01 -126.73
C THR A 112 -89.97 -71.49 -126.64
N ARG A 113 -91.05 -70.87 -127.12
CA ARG A 113 -91.28 -69.42 -127.04
C ARG A 113 -91.43 -68.92 -125.59
N THR A 114 -92.17 -69.63 -124.74
CA THR A 114 -92.35 -69.28 -123.33
C THR A 114 -91.07 -69.48 -122.52
N ARG A 115 -90.33 -70.58 -122.73
CA ARG A 115 -88.98 -70.78 -122.15
C ARG A 115 -88.02 -69.67 -122.57
N THR A 116 -88.02 -69.29 -123.85
CA THR A 116 -87.18 -68.19 -124.37
C THR A 116 -87.59 -66.84 -123.77
N ASN A 117 -88.89 -66.54 -123.72
CA ASN A 117 -89.38 -65.31 -123.10
C ASN A 117 -89.05 -65.24 -121.59
N ALA A 118 -89.21 -66.35 -120.86
CA ALA A 118 -88.89 -66.44 -119.45
C ALA A 118 -87.38 -66.27 -119.19
N LYS A 119 -86.54 -66.89 -120.03
CA LYS A 119 -85.08 -66.66 -120.01
C LYS A 119 -84.76 -65.19 -120.27
N ASN A 120 -85.25 -64.62 -121.37
CA ASN A 120 -84.98 -63.22 -121.75
C ASN A 120 -85.55 -62.20 -120.74
N LEU A 121 -86.59 -62.55 -119.97
CA LEU A 121 -87.07 -61.76 -118.84
C LEU A 121 -86.15 -61.90 -117.63
N SER A 122 -85.78 -63.13 -117.25
CA SER A 122 -84.86 -63.39 -116.15
C SER A 122 -83.48 -62.77 -116.37
N GLU A 123 -82.94 -62.78 -117.59
CA GLU A 123 -81.66 -62.16 -117.94
C GLU A 123 -81.75 -60.62 -117.86
N ARG A 124 -82.84 -60.02 -118.34
CA ARG A 124 -83.08 -58.57 -118.20
C ARG A 124 -83.21 -58.17 -116.73
N SER A 125 -84.11 -58.79 -115.97
CA SER A 125 -84.30 -58.44 -114.55
C SER A 125 -83.08 -58.76 -113.68
N ALA A 126 -82.27 -59.77 -114.03
CA ALA A 126 -80.96 -59.98 -113.39
C ALA A 126 -79.96 -58.87 -113.74
N SER A 127 -79.94 -58.39 -114.99
CA SER A 127 -79.09 -57.25 -115.39
C SER A 127 -79.54 -55.93 -114.76
N GLU A 128 -80.85 -55.67 -114.69
CA GLU A 128 -81.46 -54.49 -114.04
C GLU A 128 -81.13 -54.49 -112.54
N ALA A 129 -81.33 -55.62 -111.85
CA ALA A 129 -80.96 -55.78 -110.45
C ALA A 129 -79.45 -55.65 -110.21
N ALA A 130 -78.61 -56.16 -111.12
CA ALA A 130 -77.16 -55.99 -111.05
C ALA A 130 -76.73 -54.52 -111.23
N THR A 131 -77.36 -53.77 -112.15
CA THR A 131 -77.11 -52.33 -112.31
C THR A 131 -77.55 -51.54 -111.09
N LEU A 132 -78.75 -51.78 -110.55
CA LEU A 132 -79.25 -51.11 -109.35
C LEU A 132 -78.39 -51.41 -108.11
N LEU A 133 -77.91 -52.65 -107.96
CA LEU A 133 -77.00 -53.02 -106.88
C LEU A 133 -75.59 -52.42 -107.07
N ALA A 134 -75.11 -52.25 -108.30
CA ALA A 134 -73.84 -51.57 -108.57
C ALA A 134 -73.94 -50.06 -108.29
N GLU A 135 -75.03 -49.43 -108.72
CA GLU A 135 -75.34 -48.02 -108.49
C GLU A 135 -75.51 -47.71 -107.00
N ALA A 136 -76.36 -48.45 -106.29
CA ALA A 136 -76.56 -48.27 -104.84
C ALA A 136 -75.28 -48.53 -104.02
N ARG A 137 -74.42 -49.48 -104.44
CA ARG A 137 -73.10 -49.70 -103.81
C ARG A 137 -72.13 -48.54 -104.08
N ARG A 138 -72.15 -47.99 -105.30
CA ARG A 138 -71.35 -46.81 -105.65
C ARG A 138 -71.82 -45.60 -104.85
N GLU A 139 -73.11 -45.33 -104.82
CA GLU A 139 -73.70 -44.17 -104.13
C GLU A 139 -73.47 -44.25 -102.61
N ALA A 140 -73.63 -45.43 -102.00
CA ALA A 140 -73.27 -45.65 -100.59
C ALA A 140 -71.77 -45.50 -100.32
N GLY A 141 -70.91 -45.83 -101.29
CA GLY A 141 -69.46 -45.61 -101.22
C GLY A 141 -69.09 -44.12 -101.33
N GLU A 142 -69.69 -43.39 -102.27
CA GLU A 142 -69.51 -41.95 -102.41
C GLU A 142 -70.04 -41.19 -101.19
N LEU A 143 -71.22 -41.55 -100.66
CA LEU A 143 -71.78 -40.97 -99.44
C LEU A 143 -70.86 -41.19 -98.24
N ARG A 144 -70.36 -42.43 -98.04
CA ARG A 144 -69.41 -42.74 -96.96
C ARG A 144 -68.14 -41.91 -97.10
N SER A 145 -67.54 -41.86 -98.30
CA SER A 145 -66.30 -41.11 -98.53
C SER A 145 -66.47 -39.60 -98.30
N ARG A 146 -67.64 -39.03 -98.66
CA ARG A 146 -67.98 -37.64 -98.33
C ARG A 146 -68.08 -37.43 -96.81
N SER A 147 -68.86 -38.25 -96.11
CA SER A 147 -69.02 -38.14 -94.65
C SER A 147 -67.72 -38.42 -93.88
N GLU A 148 -66.85 -39.32 -94.34
CA GLU A 148 -65.52 -39.53 -93.78
C GLU A 148 -64.62 -38.30 -93.95
N SER A 149 -64.65 -37.65 -95.13
CA SER A 149 -63.91 -36.41 -95.41
C SER A 149 -64.45 -35.20 -94.62
N GLU A 150 -65.78 -35.10 -94.46
CA GLU A 150 -66.44 -34.09 -93.62
C GLU A 150 -66.09 -34.31 -92.14
N ALA A 151 -66.09 -35.56 -91.66
CA ALA A 151 -65.69 -35.91 -90.30
C ALA A 151 -64.20 -35.60 -90.04
N SER A 152 -63.29 -35.97 -90.95
CA SER A 152 -61.86 -35.63 -90.79
C SER A 152 -61.62 -34.12 -90.82
N THR A 153 -62.33 -33.39 -91.67
CA THR A 153 -62.20 -31.93 -91.76
C THR A 153 -62.75 -31.23 -90.51
N THR A 154 -63.89 -31.68 -89.98
CA THR A 154 -64.47 -31.11 -88.75
C THR A 154 -63.64 -31.45 -87.50
N LEU A 155 -63.08 -32.66 -87.42
CA LEU A 155 -62.12 -33.03 -86.36
C LEU A 155 -60.85 -32.17 -86.43
N ALA A 156 -60.19 -32.08 -87.59
CA ALA A 156 -58.98 -31.26 -87.75
C ALA A 156 -59.21 -29.78 -87.38
N ASN A 157 -60.36 -29.21 -87.77
CA ASN A 157 -60.74 -27.85 -87.39
C ASN A 157 -61.01 -27.71 -85.88
N ALA A 158 -61.60 -28.72 -85.24
CA ALA A 158 -61.82 -28.72 -83.79
C ALA A 158 -60.51 -28.85 -83.01
N GLU A 159 -59.59 -29.72 -83.45
CA GLU A 159 -58.25 -29.88 -82.88
C GLU A 159 -57.41 -28.61 -83.02
N ALA A 160 -57.37 -27.99 -84.21
CA ALA A 160 -56.66 -26.74 -84.43
C ALA A 160 -57.19 -25.61 -83.53
N ARG A 161 -58.53 -25.50 -83.38
CA ARG A 161 -59.15 -24.53 -82.48
C ARG A 161 -58.88 -24.83 -81.00
N ALA A 162 -58.83 -26.09 -80.60
CA ALA A 162 -58.45 -26.48 -79.25
C ALA A 162 -56.98 -26.13 -78.95
N GLN A 163 -56.06 -26.40 -79.88
CA GLN A 163 -54.64 -26.03 -79.77
C GLN A 163 -54.47 -24.50 -79.70
N GLU A 164 -55.20 -23.73 -80.50
CA GLU A 164 -55.17 -22.26 -80.44
C GLU A 164 -55.67 -21.74 -79.07
N LEU A 165 -56.76 -22.30 -78.55
CA LEU A 165 -57.31 -21.95 -77.23
C LEU A 165 -56.34 -22.29 -76.10
N VAL A 166 -55.69 -23.47 -76.14
CA VAL A 166 -54.65 -23.86 -75.17
C VAL A 166 -53.46 -22.91 -75.26
N ALA A 167 -52.89 -22.68 -76.43
CA ALA A 167 -51.75 -21.77 -76.60
C ALA A 167 -52.10 -20.31 -76.22
N SER A 168 -53.37 -19.90 -76.37
CA SER A 168 -53.87 -18.60 -75.91
C SER A 168 -53.98 -18.53 -74.37
N ALA A 169 -54.43 -19.61 -73.73
CA ALA A 169 -54.47 -19.74 -72.27
C ALA A 169 -53.07 -19.79 -71.66
N GLU A 170 -52.15 -20.57 -72.24
CA GLU A 170 -50.74 -20.66 -71.83
C GLU A 170 -50.03 -19.31 -71.93
N ARG A 171 -50.18 -18.58 -73.04
CA ARG A 171 -49.62 -17.22 -73.18
C ARG A 171 -50.17 -16.26 -72.12
N LYS A 172 -51.47 -16.33 -71.80
CA LYS A 172 -52.08 -15.50 -70.73
C LYS A 172 -51.60 -15.91 -69.34
N ALA A 173 -51.47 -17.20 -69.06
CA ALA A 173 -50.94 -17.70 -67.80
C ALA A 173 -49.48 -17.26 -67.61
N ALA A 174 -48.64 -17.41 -68.63
CA ALA A 174 -47.26 -16.94 -68.63
C ALA A 174 -47.16 -15.42 -68.45
N GLN A 175 -48.02 -14.63 -69.10
CA GLN A 175 -48.10 -13.19 -68.89
C GLN A 175 -48.47 -12.85 -67.44
N ILE A 176 -49.55 -13.43 -66.90
CA ILE A 176 -49.97 -13.19 -65.50
C ILE A 176 -48.87 -13.60 -64.51
N SER A 177 -48.14 -14.68 -64.77
CA SER A 177 -46.99 -15.09 -63.97
C SER A 177 -45.82 -14.10 -64.06
N ALA A 178 -45.54 -13.53 -65.24
CA ALA A 178 -44.51 -12.51 -65.41
C ALA A 178 -44.89 -11.18 -64.74
N ASP A 179 -46.13 -10.71 -64.95
CA ASP A 179 -46.66 -9.46 -64.39
C ASP A 179 -46.71 -9.53 -62.84
N SER A 180 -47.13 -10.67 -62.28
CA SER A 180 -47.14 -10.87 -60.82
C SER A 180 -45.73 -11.04 -60.23
N GLN A 181 -44.81 -11.73 -60.92
CA GLN A 181 -43.41 -11.81 -60.48
C GLN A 181 -42.74 -10.43 -60.52
N ALA A 182 -43.01 -9.61 -61.55
CA ALA A 182 -42.52 -8.24 -61.64
C ALA A 182 -43.04 -7.37 -60.48
N ALA A 183 -44.35 -7.40 -60.22
CA ALA A 183 -44.97 -6.69 -59.10
C ALA A 183 -44.38 -7.12 -57.73
N VAL A 184 -44.15 -8.43 -57.53
CA VAL A 184 -43.49 -8.95 -56.33
C VAL A 184 -42.06 -8.41 -56.21
N THR A 185 -41.27 -8.40 -57.29
CA THR A 185 -39.90 -7.82 -57.24
C THR A 185 -39.90 -6.32 -57.00
N GLU A 186 -40.88 -5.58 -57.51
CA GLU A 186 -41.02 -4.14 -57.23
C GLU A 186 -41.40 -3.88 -55.77
N MET A 187 -42.36 -4.64 -55.21
CA MET A 187 -42.76 -4.56 -53.81
C MET A 187 -41.63 -4.94 -52.84
N HIS A 188 -40.80 -5.92 -53.18
CA HIS A 188 -39.57 -6.20 -52.42
C HIS A 188 -38.60 -5.03 -52.51
N ALA A 189 -38.36 -4.50 -53.72
CA ALA A 189 -37.44 -3.37 -53.90
C ALA A 189 -37.92 -2.08 -53.22
N THR A 190 -39.23 -1.80 -53.10
CA THR A 190 -39.74 -0.68 -52.30
C THR A 190 -39.55 -0.94 -50.80
N ALA A 191 -39.96 -2.11 -50.30
CA ALA A 191 -39.81 -2.48 -48.88
C ALA A 191 -38.34 -2.49 -48.40
N GLU A 192 -37.39 -2.90 -49.25
CA GLU A 192 -35.96 -2.82 -48.97
C GLU A 192 -35.47 -1.36 -48.90
N ARG A 193 -35.92 -0.49 -49.81
CA ARG A 193 -35.59 0.96 -49.77
C ARG A 193 -36.19 1.65 -48.54
N GLU A 194 -37.43 1.34 -48.20
CA GLU A 194 -38.14 1.90 -47.03
C GLU A 194 -37.50 1.44 -45.72
N SER A 195 -37.22 0.14 -45.58
CA SER A 195 -36.55 -0.39 -44.38
C SER A 195 -35.11 0.12 -44.24
N ALA A 196 -34.36 0.26 -45.34
CA ALA A 196 -33.04 0.90 -45.32
C ALA A 196 -33.12 2.38 -44.90
N LEU A 197 -34.13 3.12 -45.34
CA LEU A 197 -34.38 4.51 -44.95
C LEU A 197 -34.73 4.62 -43.46
N VAL A 198 -35.63 3.76 -42.95
CA VAL A 198 -36.00 3.70 -41.53
C VAL A 198 -34.79 3.33 -40.66
N LEU A 199 -33.99 2.33 -41.07
CA LEU A 199 -32.75 1.97 -40.36
C LEU A 199 -31.71 3.10 -40.37
N SER A 200 -31.62 3.86 -41.47
CA SER A 200 -30.75 5.04 -41.56
C SER A 200 -31.20 6.16 -40.60
N GLN A 201 -32.50 6.46 -40.58
CA GLN A 201 -33.10 7.44 -39.66
C GLN A 201 -32.93 7.03 -38.19
N ALA A 202 -33.20 5.77 -37.86
CA ALA A 202 -33.03 5.24 -36.50
C ALA A 202 -31.56 5.27 -36.04
N ARG A 203 -30.61 4.94 -36.93
CA ARG A 203 -29.16 5.07 -36.66
C ARG A 203 -28.75 6.52 -36.43
N LYS A 204 -29.28 7.46 -37.24
CA LYS A 204 -29.03 8.90 -37.06
C LYS A 204 -29.56 9.37 -35.70
N GLN A 205 -30.82 9.07 -35.37
CA GLN A 205 -31.42 9.45 -34.08
C GLN A 205 -30.67 8.84 -32.88
N ALA A 206 -30.25 7.57 -32.98
CA ALA A 206 -29.44 6.94 -31.94
C ALA A 206 -28.07 7.63 -31.76
N ALA A 207 -27.43 8.06 -32.85
CA ALA A 207 -26.20 8.84 -32.78
C ALA A 207 -26.41 10.25 -32.22
N GLU A 208 -27.51 10.92 -32.58
CA GLU A 208 -27.88 12.24 -32.04
C GLU A 208 -28.14 12.17 -30.52
N ILE A 209 -28.85 11.14 -30.04
CA ILE A 209 -29.09 10.89 -28.61
C ILE A 209 -27.80 10.51 -27.88
N ALA A 210 -26.92 9.71 -28.49
CA ALA A 210 -25.63 9.37 -27.90
C ALA A 210 -24.76 10.63 -27.73
N ILE A 211 -24.67 11.47 -28.76
CA ILE A 211 -23.88 12.71 -28.74
C ILE A 211 -24.48 13.74 -27.78
N SER A 212 -25.81 13.84 -27.65
CA SER A 212 -26.42 14.75 -26.67
C SER A 212 -26.18 14.26 -25.25
N SER A 213 -26.45 12.98 -24.96
CA SER A 213 -26.27 12.41 -23.61
C SER A 213 -24.81 12.35 -23.16
N GLU A 214 -23.85 12.21 -24.08
CA GLU A 214 -22.42 12.37 -23.78
C GLU A 214 -22.08 13.82 -23.41
N ARG A 215 -22.57 14.81 -24.18
CA ARG A 215 -22.40 16.24 -23.85
C ARG A 215 -23.02 16.59 -22.51
N ASP A 216 -24.26 16.17 -22.27
CA ASP A 216 -24.98 16.39 -21.01
C ASP A 216 -24.21 15.74 -19.85
N ALA A 217 -23.66 14.53 -20.03
CA ALA A 217 -22.83 13.87 -19.03
C ALA A 217 -21.51 14.62 -18.75
N THR A 218 -20.85 15.19 -19.78
CA THR A 218 -19.67 16.04 -19.58
C THR A 218 -20.01 17.35 -18.87
N ALA A 219 -21.06 18.07 -19.29
CA ALA A 219 -21.47 19.32 -18.66
C ALA A 219 -21.86 19.12 -17.18
N ASN A 220 -22.62 18.07 -16.86
CA ASN A 220 -22.96 17.72 -15.48
C ASN A 220 -21.73 17.32 -14.65
N ARG A 221 -20.73 16.65 -15.26
CA ARG A 221 -19.46 16.32 -14.60
C ARG A 221 -18.64 17.58 -14.30
N ASP A 222 -18.52 18.48 -15.26
CA ASP A 222 -17.69 19.67 -15.14
C ASP A 222 -18.31 20.69 -14.17
N ALA A 223 -19.64 20.80 -14.16
CA ALA A 223 -20.39 21.53 -13.12
C ALA A 223 -20.14 20.95 -11.72
N ALA A 224 -20.26 19.62 -11.55
CA ALA A 224 -20.00 18.97 -10.26
C ALA A 224 -18.53 19.06 -9.79
N ILE A 225 -17.57 19.24 -10.72
CA ILE A 225 -16.17 19.55 -10.37
C ILE A 225 -16.06 21.00 -9.90
N ALA A 226 -16.67 21.95 -10.60
CA ALA A 226 -16.68 23.37 -10.20
C ALA A 226 -17.32 23.58 -8.82
N GLU A 227 -18.49 22.99 -8.56
CA GLU A 227 -19.14 23.00 -7.24
C GLU A 227 -18.24 22.40 -6.15
N ALA A 228 -17.54 21.30 -6.44
CA ALA A 228 -16.67 20.62 -5.49
C ALA A 228 -15.34 21.36 -5.21
N ASP A 229 -14.86 22.18 -6.14
CA ASP A 229 -13.70 23.06 -5.96
C ASP A 229 -14.10 24.39 -5.30
N GLU A 230 -15.28 24.95 -5.58
CA GLU A 230 -15.86 26.10 -4.86
C GLU A 230 -16.13 25.76 -3.39
N LEU A 231 -16.76 24.60 -3.12
CA LEU A 231 -16.97 24.11 -1.76
C LEU A 231 -15.65 23.87 -1.02
N ARG A 232 -14.60 23.40 -1.71
CA ARG A 232 -13.26 23.23 -1.12
C ARG A 232 -12.59 24.57 -0.83
N SER A 233 -12.71 25.54 -1.73
CA SER A 233 -12.14 26.89 -1.58
C SER A 233 -12.78 27.64 -0.40
N SER A 234 -14.12 27.63 -0.33
CA SER A 234 -14.88 28.23 0.79
C SER A 234 -14.64 27.51 2.12
N SER A 235 -14.53 26.18 2.12
CA SER A 235 -14.16 25.41 3.33
C SER A 235 -12.71 25.67 3.77
N ALA A 236 -11.79 25.94 2.84
CA ALA A 236 -10.42 26.31 3.16
C ALA A 236 -10.34 27.74 3.73
N ALA A 237 -11.00 28.71 3.10
CA ALA A 237 -11.05 30.09 3.58
C ALA A 237 -11.64 30.21 4.99
N THR A 238 -12.77 29.53 5.26
CA THR A 238 -13.37 29.50 6.60
C THR A 238 -12.52 28.77 7.63
N ALA A 239 -11.75 27.74 7.23
CA ALA A 239 -10.77 27.10 8.12
C ALA A 239 -9.58 28.03 8.42
N GLU A 240 -9.08 28.79 7.45
CA GLU A 240 -8.02 29.78 7.63
C GLU A 240 -8.48 30.96 8.51
N GLU A 241 -9.73 31.42 8.35
CA GLU A 241 -10.39 32.41 9.20
C GLU A 241 -10.48 31.93 10.66
N ILE A 242 -11.02 30.74 10.90
CA ILE A 242 -11.08 30.13 12.25
C ILE A 242 -9.68 29.97 12.87
N ILE A 243 -8.67 29.60 12.07
CA ILE A 243 -7.28 29.48 12.53
C ILE A 243 -6.64 30.85 12.80
N SER A 244 -7.02 31.91 12.07
CA SER A 244 -6.62 33.29 12.34
C SER A 244 -7.22 33.77 13.67
N ASP A 245 -8.52 33.61 13.86
CA ASP A 245 -9.23 34.11 15.03
C ASP A 245 -8.79 33.39 16.31
N ALA A 246 -8.62 32.06 16.24
CA ALA A 246 -8.07 31.28 17.35
C ALA A 246 -6.63 31.67 17.70
N LYS A 247 -5.81 32.12 16.74
CA LYS A 247 -4.47 32.68 17.02
C LYS A 247 -4.57 34.05 17.67
N GLN A 248 -5.45 34.94 17.19
CA GLN A 248 -5.65 36.25 17.80
C GLN A 248 -6.17 36.13 19.24
N GLU A 249 -7.09 35.20 19.52
CA GLU A 249 -7.55 34.91 20.88
C GLU A 249 -6.44 34.31 21.76
N ALA A 250 -5.61 33.41 21.21
CA ALA A 250 -4.43 32.88 21.90
C ALA A 250 -3.39 33.98 22.22
N GLU A 251 -3.14 34.90 21.30
CA GLU A 251 -2.24 36.05 21.50
C GLU A 251 -2.82 37.05 22.53
N LEU A 252 -4.12 37.32 22.49
CA LEU A 252 -4.81 38.17 23.46
C LEU A 252 -4.84 37.56 24.87
N THR A 253 -5.02 36.24 24.99
CA THR A 253 -5.00 35.55 26.30
C THR A 253 -3.58 35.44 26.85
N LEU A 254 -2.58 35.08 26.04
CA LEU A 254 -1.17 35.16 26.43
C LEU A 254 -0.75 36.60 26.80
N GLY A 255 -1.25 37.59 26.07
CA GLY A 255 -1.01 39.02 26.32
C GLY A 255 -1.73 39.57 27.55
N LYS A 256 -2.77 38.89 28.07
CA LYS A 256 -3.36 39.15 29.40
C LYS A 256 -2.51 38.49 30.49
N ALA A 257 -2.31 37.18 30.40
CA ALA A 257 -1.54 36.40 31.38
C ALA A 257 -0.11 36.91 31.58
N ARG A 258 0.57 37.41 30.53
CA ARG A 258 1.88 38.06 30.67
C ARG A 258 1.83 39.36 31.47
N ARG A 259 0.83 40.23 31.24
CA ARG A 259 0.68 41.48 32.00
C ARG A 259 0.30 41.21 33.45
N GLU A 260 -0.58 40.24 33.69
CA GLU A 260 -0.93 39.77 35.04
C GLU A 260 0.30 39.21 35.77
N ALA A 261 1.15 38.44 35.08
CA ALA A 261 2.41 37.95 35.65
C ALA A 261 3.45 39.08 35.88
N GLU A 262 3.53 40.07 34.98
CA GLU A 262 4.38 41.26 35.16
C GLU A 262 3.90 42.16 36.31
N GLU A 263 2.59 42.29 36.50
CA GLU A 263 1.96 43.00 37.62
C GLU A 263 2.25 42.28 38.95
N ILE A 264 2.08 40.95 39.02
CA ILE A 264 2.45 40.14 40.19
C ILE A 264 3.96 40.21 40.48
N LEU A 265 4.81 40.19 39.45
CA LEU A 265 6.26 40.31 39.61
C LEU A 265 6.69 41.71 40.03
N THR A 266 5.94 42.76 39.68
CA THR A 266 6.24 44.13 40.11
C THR A 266 5.73 44.42 41.51
N SER A 267 4.51 43.97 41.88
CA SER A 267 4.02 44.07 43.26
C SER A 267 4.93 43.34 44.24
N ALA A 268 5.25 42.06 43.98
CA ALA A 268 6.15 41.27 44.82
C ALA A 268 7.57 41.87 44.93
N ARG A 269 8.07 42.54 43.88
CA ARG A 269 9.32 43.32 43.95
C ARG A 269 9.18 44.56 44.84
N THR A 270 8.09 45.33 44.71
CA THR A 270 7.87 46.51 45.56
C THR A 270 7.65 46.15 47.02
N GLU A 271 6.95 45.05 47.30
CA GLU A 271 6.80 44.48 48.65
C GLU A 271 8.15 44.00 49.20
N SER A 272 8.93 43.26 48.41
CA SER A 272 10.29 42.84 48.77
C SER A 272 11.24 44.02 49.01
N GLU A 273 11.08 45.13 48.29
CA GLU A 273 11.83 46.37 48.56
C GLU A 273 11.32 47.11 49.79
N ALA A 274 10.00 47.16 50.03
CA ALA A 274 9.43 47.76 51.23
C ALA A 274 9.86 47.01 52.49
N LEU A 275 9.79 45.67 52.48
CA LEU A 275 10.29 44.81 53.56
C LEU A 275 11.80 44.97 53.76
N ARG A 276 12.60 45.07 52.69
CA ARG A 276 14.04 45.34 52.80
C ARG A 276 14.37 46.75 53.31
N ARG A 277 13.52 47.75 53.04
CA ARG A 277 13.64 49.09 53.64
C ARG A 277 13.28 49.04 55.12
N SER A 278 12.11 48.50 55.48
CA SER A 278 11.69 48.30 56.89
C SER A 278 12.77 47.59 57.71
N ALA A 279 13.24 46.43 57.26
CA ALA A 279 14.30 45.69 57.95
C ALA A 279 15.66 46.42 58.00
N ALA A 280 15.95 47.32 57.04
CA ALA A 280 17.15 48.15 57.08
C ALA A 280 17.01 49.35 58.03
N ASP A 281 15.81 49.95 58.10
CA ASP A 281 15.45 51.05 58.99
C ASP A 281 15.34 50.56 60.45
N GLU A 282 14.73 49.39 60.68
CA GLU A 282 14.73 48.65 61.95
C GLU A 282 16.17 48.31 62.38
N ALA A 283 17.00 47.79 61.46
CA ALA A 283 18.42 47.54 61.74
C ALA A 283 19.25 48.83 61.91
N ALA A 284 18.77 49.98 61.43
CA ALA A 284 19.38 51.28 61.71
C ALA A 284 18.96 51.81 63.08
N ALA A 285 17.68 51.68 63.44
CA ALA A 285 17.15 52.01 64.77
C ALA A 285 17.82 51.17 65.86
N ALA A 286 17.85 49.84 65.72
CA ALA A 286 18.52 48.94 66.66
C ALA A 286 20.05 49.20 66.76
N ARG A 287 20.68 49.71 65.70
CA ARG A 287 22.08 50.20 65.76
C ARG A 287 22.20 51.53 66.47
N ALA A 288 21.24 52.46 66.27
CA ALA A 288 21.20 53.75 66.95
C ALA A 288 21.00 53.55 68.46
N GLU A 289 20.01 52.76 68.86
CA GLU A 289 19.79 52.29 70.23
C GLU A 289 21.03 51.60 70.81
N ALA A 290 21.67 50.69 70.05
CA ALA A 290 22.90 50.06 70.50
C ALA A 290 24.10 51.03 70.61
N THR A 291 24.14 52.13 69.84
CA THR A 291 25.13 53.19 70.04
C THR A 291 24.76 54.12 71.19
N GLU A 292 23.48 54.37 71.44
CA GLU A 292 23.02 55.18 72.57
C GLU A 292 23.26 54.43 73.89
N LEU A 293 22.88 53.16 73.99
CA LEU A 293 23.19 52.28 75.12
C LEU A 293 24.70 52.13 75.34
N ARG A 294 25.52 52.14 74.27
CA ARG A 294 26.99 52.21 74.41
C ARG A 294 27.46 53.57 74.92
N GLN A 295 26.87 54.68 74.46
CA GLN A 295 27.21 56.02 74.94
C GLN A 295 26.82 56.18 76.42
N GLN A 296 25.60 55.78 76.79
CA GLN A 296 25.11 55.69 78.17
C GLN A 296 26.06 54.82 79.01
N ALA A 297 26.38 53.59 78.59
CA ALA A 297 27.34 52.74 79.30
C ALA A 297 28.75 53.36 79.39
N THR A 298 29.24 54.08 78.38
CA THR A 298 30.52 54.81 78.51
C THR A 298 30.45 56.02 79.44
N LEU A 299 29.28 56.66 79.57
CA LEU A 299 29.03 57.73 80.54
C LEU A 299 28.89 57.17 81.96
N GLU A 300 28.25 56.01 82.13
CA GLU A 300 28.20 55.27 83.40
C GLU A 300 29.59 54.79 83.82
N ILE A 301 30.40 54.26 82.90
CA ILE A 301 31.80 53.89 83.15
C ILE A 301 32.64 55.13 83.47
N ALA A 302 32.44 56.26 82.78
CA ALA A 302 33.14 57.50 83.08
C ALA A 302 32.73 58.07 84.46
N ALA A 303 31.44 58.06 84.80
CA ALA A 303 30.94 58.47 86.10
C ALA A 303 31.39 57.53 87.23
N ALA A 304 31.49 56.23 86.97
CA ALA A 304 32.07 55.26 87.90
C ALA A 304 33.58 55.48 88.09
N HIS A 305 34.32 55.84 87.03
CA HIS A 305 35.71 56.25 87.14
C HIS A 305 35.89 57.59 87.87
N GLU A 306 34.99 58.56 87.67
CA GLU A 306 35.01 59.82 88.40
C GLU A 306 34.67 59.61 89.88
N ALA A 307 33.65 58.80 90.19
CA ALA A 307 33.30 58.42 91.56
C ALA A 307 34.44 57.65 92.25
N ALA A 308 35.09 56.71 91.55
CA ALA A 308 36.25 56.00 92.08
C ALA A 308 37.46 56.93 92.29
N ALA A 309 37.67 57.93 91.42
CA ALA A 309 38.71 58.95 91.61
C ALA A 309 38.38 59.93 92.74
N GLN A 310 37.10 60.19 93.00
CA GLN A 310 36.63 60.95 94.18
C GLN A 310 36.84 60.12 95.46
N GLU A 311 36.48 58.83 95.48
CA GLU A 311 36.71 57.92 96.61
C GLU A 311 38.22 57.76 96.92
N ASP A 312 39.07 57.61 95.91
CA ASP A 312 40.53 57.54 96.06
C ASP A 312 41.12 58.89 96.52
N SER A 313 40.58 60.02 96.02
CA SER A 313 40.92 61.37 96.50
C SER A 313 40.54 61.59 97.96
N ASP A 314 39.36 61.13 98.39
CA ASP A 314 38.87 61.25 99.76
C ASP A 314 39.62 60.30 100.71
N ALA A 315 39.98 59.09 100.25
CA ALA A 315 40.90 58.20 100.95
C ALA A 315 42.30 58.83 101.09
N HIS A 316 42.79 59.53 100.07
CA HIS A 316 44.01 60.33 100.11
C HIS A 316 43.91 61.60 100.98
N ALA A 317 42.72 62.16 101.18
CA ALA A 317 42.49 63.23 102.14
C ALA A 317 42.49 62.70 103.58
N ALA A 318 41.74 61.64 103.85
CA ALA A 318 41.66 60.98 105.16
C ALA A 318 43.01 60.41 105.62
N THR A 319 43.84 59.88 104.71
CA THR A 319 45.19 59.45 105.06
C THR A 319 46.15 60.62 105.34
N LYS A 320 46.01 61.77 104.65
CA LYS A 320 46.76 62.99 104.99
C LYS A 320 46.37 63.53 106.36
N GLU A 321 45.08 63.59 106.65
CA GLU A 321 44.55 64.03 107.96
C GLU A 321 45.07 63.13 109.09
N ARG A 322 45.01 61.80 108.90
CA ARG A 322 45.54 60.82 109.86
C ARG A 322 47.07 60.90 110.04
N ILE A 323 47.81 61.29 109.01
CA ILE A 323 49.26 61.58 109.11
C ILE A 323 49.50 62.88 109.90
N GLN A 324 48.67 63.90 109.74
CA GLN A 324 48.75 65.14 110.51
C GLN A 324 48.40 64.92 112.00
N GLU A 325 47.37 64.12 112.30
CA GLU A 325 47.08 63.66 113.67
C GLU A 325 48.29 62.94 114.29
N MET A 326 48.92 62.03 113.53
CA MET A 326 50.11 61.29 113.98
C MET A 326 51.32 62.19 114.22
N GLN A 327 51.54 63.23 113.38
CA GLN A 327 52.60 64.21 113.61
C GLN A 327 52.33 65.06 114.86
N ALA A 328 51.09 65.52 115.08
CA ALA A 328 50.73 66.28 116.28
C ALA A 328 50.94 65.45 117.56
N GLN A 329 50.57 64.16 117.54
CA GLN A 329 50.81 63.23 118.65
C GLN A 329 52.31 62.99 118.89
N ALA A 330 53.13 62.92 117.84
CA ALA A 330 54.57 62.78 117.96
C ALA A 330 55.24 64.02 118.58
N GLN A 331 54.76 65.24 118.27
CA GLN A 331 55.29 66.48 118.86
C GLN A 331 54.99 66.57 120.37
N ILE A 332 53.78 66.19 120.81
CA ILE A 332 53.43 66.15 122.24
C ILE A 332 54.34 65.15 123.00
N GLN A 333 54.66 64.00 122.40
CA GLN A 333 55.57 63.03 123.01
C GLN A 333 57.04 63.51 123.06
N ALA A 334 57.46 64.39 122.14
CA ALA A 334 58.77 65.02 122.18
C ALA A 334 58.89 66.03 123.34
N GLU A 335 57.89 66.89 123.52
CA GLU A 335 57.85 67.88 124.62
C GLU A 335 57.82 67.19 125.99
N GLU A 336 57.07 66.09 126.15
CA GLU A 336 57.12 65.26 127.36
C GLU A 336 58.48 64.59 127.58
N ALA A 337 59.22 64.22 126.52
CA ALA A 337 60.53 63.62 126.65
C ALA A 337 61.59 64.64 127.11
N GLU A 338 61.54 65.88 126.62
CA GLU A 338 62.44 66.96 127.04
C GLU A 338 62.25 67.31 128.53
N ALA A 339 61.00 67.39 129.00
CA ALA A 339 60.71 67.62 130.42
C ALA A 339 61.29 66.54 131.34
N ARG A 340 61.23 65.25 130.93
CA ARG A 340 61.83 64.13 131.65
C ARG A 340 63.36 64.16 131.64
N LEU A 341 63.96 64.72 130.60
CA LEU A 341 65.42 64.88 130.46
C LEU A 341 65.98 65.94 131.42
N GLN A 342 65.26 67.04 131.66
CA GLN A 342 65.67 68.09 132.59
C GLN A 342 65.67 67.61 134.07
N ASP A 343 64.63 66.90 134.50
CA ASP A 343 64.53 66.32 135.85
C ASP A 343 65.57 65.19 136.10
N ALA A 344 66.01 64.50 135.05
CA ALA A 344 67.11 63.53 135.12
C ALA A 344 68.48 64.20 135.30
N LEU A 345 68.74 65.35 134.64
CA LEU A 345 70.00 66.08 134.76
C LEU A 345 70.22 66.67 136.16
N ALA A 346 69.19 67.25 136.77
CA ALA A 346 69.27 67.79 138.14
C ALA A 346 69.71 66.73 139.16
N ARG A 347 69.23 65.48 139.01
CA ARG A 347 69.59 64.35 139.88
C ARG A 347 71.01 63.83 139.65
N ALA A 348 71.56 64.00 138.44
CA ALA A 348 72.93 63.62 138.14
C ALA A 348 73.97 64.54 138.80
N GLU A 349 73.66 65.83 138.96
CA GLU A 349 74.54 66.79 139.66
C GLU A 349 74.60 66.53 141.17
N GLU A 350 73.45 66.22 141.80
CA GLU A 350 73.41 65.85 143.23
C GLU A 350 74.21 64.58 143.53
N VAL A 351 74.16 63.58 142.64
CA VAL A 351 74.97 62.35 142.77
C VAL A 351 76.47 62.65 142.65
N ARG A 352 76.90 63.48 141.69
CA ARG A 352 78.32 63.88 141.56
C ARG A 352 78.85 64.57 142.82
N ALA A 353 78.11 65.55 143.34
CA ALA A 353 78.49 66.27 144.56
C ALA A 353 78.66 65.34 145.79
N ARG A 354 77.95 64.21 145.81
CA ARG A 354 78.06 63.18 146.84
C ARG A 354 79.32 62.32 146.68
N THR A 355 79.63 61.90 145.45
CA THR A 355 80.82 61.08 145.12
C THR A 355 82.14 61.83 145.32
N ASP A 356 82.18 63.14 145.03
CA ASP A 356 83.36 64.00 145.24
C ASP A 356 83.70 64.23 146.73
N LYS A 357 82.78 63.90 147.65
CA LYS A 357 83.04 63.89 149.09
C LYS A 357 83.58 62.53 149.53
N GLU A 358 82.88 61.46 149.15
CA GLU A 358 83.23 60.07 149.46
C GLU A 358 84.61 59.61 148.94
N THR A 359 85.17 60.30 147.95
CA THR A 359 86.52 60.07 147.43
C THR A 359 87.62 60.73 148.27
N ARG A 360 87.36 61.90 148.87
CA ARG A 360 88.30 62.57 149.79
C ARG A 360 88.43 61.79 151.10
N ASP A 361 87.29 61.42 151.69
CA ASP A 361 87.23 60.67 152.96
C ASP A 361 87.98 59.32 152.85
N ARG A 362 88.04 58.70 151.66
CA ARG A 362 88.82 57.47 151.39
C ARG A 362 90.32 57.72 151.18
N GLN A 363 90.73 58.89 150.69
CA GLN A 363 92.15 59.21 150.50
C GLN A 363 92.87 59.46 151.84
N GLU A 364 92.23 60.13 152.80
CA GLU A 364 92.82 60.37 154.13
C GLU A 364 93.01 59.06 154.91
N GLN A 365 92.07 58.11 154.81
CA GLN A 365 92.18 56.79 155.44
C GLN A 365 93.32 55.94 154.83
N ALA A 366 93.54 56.01 153.52
CA ALA A 366 94.61 55.27 152.85
C ALA A 366 96.02 55.75 153.27
N LEU A 367 96.19 57.05 153.57
CA LEU A 367 97.46 57.59 154.06
C LEU A 367 97.78 57.12 155.49
N ALA A 368 96.79 57.04 156.37
CA ALA A 368 96.99 56.54 157.74
C ALA A 368 97.49 55.08 157.77
N GLN A 369 96.95 54.21 156.90
CA GLN A 369 97.38 52.81 156.79
C GLN A 369 98.79 52.65 156.20
N ALA A 370 99.26 53.61 155.39
CA ALA A 370 100.63 53.62 154.87
C ALA A 370 101.67 53.97 155.95
N GLU A 371 101.31 54.78 156.95
CA GLU A 371 102.21 55.09 158.08
C GLU A 371 102.28 53.92 159.09
N GLU A 372 101.16 53.23 159.34
CA GLU A 372 101.10 52.05 160.22
C GLU A 372 101.99 50.90 159.68
N THR A 373 101.91 50.61 158.38
CA THR A 373 102.74 49.58 157.73
C THR A 373 104.24 49.93 157.70
N LEU A 374 104.60 51.21 157.60
CA LEU A 374 105.99 51.68 157.71
C LEU A 374 106.55 51.58 159.15
N ALA A 375 105.71 51.61 160.18
CA ALA A 375 106.14 51.33 161.55
C ALA A 375 106.43 49.82 161.72
N GLN A 376 105.59 48.96 161.15
CA GLN A 376 105.69 47.51 161.29
C GLN A 376 106.95 46.93 160.60
N ALA A 377 107.26 47.37 159.38
CA ALA A 377 108.44 46.94 158.62
C ALA A 377 109.79 47.27 159.30
N ARG A 378 109.84 48.23 160.23
CA ARG A 378 111.06 48.56 160.99
C ARG A 378 111.36 47.55 162.10
N VAL A 379 110.34 46.96 162.72
CA VAL A 379 110.51 45.94 163.77
C VAL A 379 111.08 44.65 163.18
N GLU A 380 110.62 44.27 161.98
CA GLU A 380 111.16 43.10 161.24
C GLU A 380 112.62 43.31 160.82
N ALA A 381 113.01 44.54 160.44
CA ALA A 381 114.39 44.87 160.12
C ALA A 381 115.34 44.74 161.32
N GLU A 382 114.89 45.04 162.55
CA GLU A 382 115.68 44.85 163.77
C GLU A 382 115.85 43.36 164.12
N GLN A 383 114.88 42.51 163.79
CA GLN A 383 114.98 41.05 163.97
C GLN A 383 116.01 40.43 163.00
N ILE A 384 116.01 40.81 161.72
CA ILE A 384 116.95 40.28 160.71
C ILE A 384 118.42 40.57 161.10
N VAL A 385 118.70 41.70 161.75
CA VAL A 385 120.05 42.07 162.20
C VAL A 385 120.49 41.33 163.48
N SER A 386 119.54 40.83 164.28
CA SER A 386 119.81 39.93 165.41
C SER A 386 120.31 38.58 164.89
N ASP A 387 119.52 37.95 164.02
CA ASP A 387 119.76 36.57 163.58
C ASP A 387 121.07 36.47 162.76
N ALA A 388 121.34 37.47 161.91
CA ALA A 388 122.58 37.57 161.12
C ALA A 388 123.88 37.69 161.94
N ARG A 389 123.81 37.85 163.28
CA ARG A 389 124.98 37.79 164.17
C ARG A 389 125.10 36.48 164.94
N ALA A 390 123.99 35.79 165.24
CA ALA A 390 124.04 34.45 165.82
C ALA A 390 124.80 33.48 164.89
N ASP A 391 124.59 33.59 163.57
CA ASP A 391 125.31 32.80 162.56
C ASP A 391 126.81 33.14 162.47
N ALA A 392 127.21 34.37 162.80
CA ALA A 392 128.61 34.80 162.74
C ALA A 392 129.47 34.16 163.86
N ASP A 393 128.91 34.02 165.06
CA ASP A 393 129.59 33.36 166.19
C ASP A 393 129.77 31.84 165.94
N VAL A 394 128.89 31.21 165.16
CA VAL A 394 129.04 29.80 164.72
C VAL A 394 130.27 29.62 163.82
N ALA A 395 130.58 30.60 162.96
CA ALA A 395 131.76 30.53 162.08
C ALA A 395 133.10 30.55 162.86
N ALA A 396 133.15 31.20 164.03
CA ALA A 396 134.34 31.25 164.89
C ALA A 396 134.71 29.88 165.50
N ALA A 397 133.75 28.98 165.64
CA ALA A 397 133.91 27.67 166.31
C ALA A 397 134.43 26.54 165.40
N VAL A 398 134.56 26.78 164.09
CA VAL A 398 134.99 25.77 163.10
C VAL A 398 136.46 25.97 162.71
N ALA A 399 136.89 27.21 162.43
CA ALA A 399 138.26 27.51 162.01
C ALA A 399 139.31 27.18 163.08
N THR A 400 138.95 27.31 164.36
CA THR A 400 139.80 26.99 165.51
C THR A 400 140.12 25.49 165.65
N ARG A 401 139.29 24.60 165.09
CA ARG A 401 139.47 23.14 165.22
C ARG A 401 140.29 22.46 164.13
N GLN A 402 140.62 23.15 163.03
CA GLN A 402 141.14 22.48 161.83
C GLN A 402 142.65 22.60 161.59
N LEU A 403 143.41 23.38 162.37
CA LEU A 403 144.86 23.54 162.15
C LEU A 403 145.77 23.33 163.39
N GLU A 404 145.22 23.03 164.57
CA GLU A 404 145.94 22.27 165.61
C GLU A 404 146.38 20.88 165.08
N GLU A 405 145.74 20.42 164.00
CA GLU A 405 146.10 19.25 163.20
C GLU A 405 147.50 19.38 162.52
N LEU A 406 148.03 20.60 162.31
CA LEU A 406 149.36 20.82 161.72
C LEU A 406 150.50 21.10 162.70
N GLU A 407 150.22 21.40 163.98
CA GLU A 407 151.27 21.31 165.03
C GLU A 407 151.93 19.93 164.99
N ARG A 408 151.14 18.89 164.73
CA ARG A 408 151.54 17.47 164.71
C ARG A 408 152.27 17.05 163.42
N GLN A 409 152.61 17.99 162.54
CA GLN A 409 153.71 17.83 161.56
C GLN A 409 155.02 18.56 161.95
N ARG A 410 155.13 18.92 163.24
CA ARG A 410 156.02 18.23 164.19
C ARG A 410 157.47 18.08 163.76
N ASP A 411 158.35 18.75 164.52
CA ASP A 411 159.45 18.19 165.34
C ASP A 411 160.41 17.15 164.73
N SER A 412 160.36 16.92 163.43
CA SER A 412 161.02 15.80 162.74
C SER A 412 162.24 16.22 161.93
N VAL A 413 162.50 17.53 161.79
CA VAL A 413 163.76 18.09 161.28
C VAL A 413 164.10 19.46 161.92
N SER A 414 163.87 19.75 163.21
CA SER A 414 164.67 19.24 164.35
C SER A 414 166.14 18.83 164.10
N SER A 415 166.74 19.25 162.97
CA SER A 415 168.11 18.89 162.55
C SER A 415 168.88 20.06 161.92
N TYR A 416 168.41 21.31 162.09
CA TYR A 416 169.25 22.48 161.84
C TYR A 416 169.14 23.59 162.92
N LEU A 417 168.96 23.17 164.17
CA LEU A 417 169.79 23.75 165.24
C LEU A 417 171.23 23.18 165.13
N ALA A 418 171.85 23.52 164.01
CA ALA A 418 173.28 23.73 163.82
C ALA A 418 173.43 25.16 163.25
N GLU A 419 172.57 26.09 163.68
CA GLU A 419 172.79 26.82 164.94
C GLU A 419 174.11 27.59 164.86
N MET A 420 174.03 28.79 164.29
CA MET A 420 174.95 29.92 164.47
C MET A 420 174.49 31.04 163.52
N ARG A 421 174.52 32.30 163.97
CA ARG A 421 174.88 33.48 163.14
C ARG A 421 174.16 33.54 161.77
N GLY A 422 172.98 34.15 161.62
CA GLY A 422 172.29 35.11 162.51
C GLY A 422 172.57 36.58 162.14
N VAL A 423 171.75 37.51 162.67
CA VAL A 423 171.73 38.97 162.38
C VAL A 423 171.15 39.36 161.00
N LEU A 424 170.51 40.54 160.91
CA LEU A 424 170.06 41.33 159.73
C LEU A 424 168.65 41.09 159.11
N GLY A 425 167.87 42.18 159.02
CA GLY A 425 166.76 42.44 158.06
C GLY A 425 165.35 41.92 158.42
N GLY A 426 164.24 42.67 158.26
CA GLY A 426 163.97 44.10 157.98
C GLY A 426 162.46 44.40 158.15
N VAL A 427 161.99 45.44 158.87
CA VAL A 427 161.76 46.88 158.49
C VAL A 427 160.44 47.21 157.73
N LEU A 428 159.43 47.65 158.50
CA LEU A 428 158.36 48.63 158.18
C LEU A 428 157.37 48.31 156.99
N PRO A 429 156.56 49.25 156.39
CA PRO A 429 155.10 49.28 156.66
C PRO A 429 154.16 49.46 155.42
N GLN A 430 152.86 49.69 155.68
CA GLN A 430 151.77 50.19 154.76
C GLN A 430 151.01 49.14 153.90
N ALA A 431 149.87 49.59 153.31
CA ALA A 431 148.87 48.86 152.49
C ALA A 431 149.28 48.80 150.97
N PRO A 432 148.48 48.37 149.92
CA PRO A 432 147.00 48.17 149.83
C PRO A 432 146.43 47.09 148.79
N VAL A 433 145.10 47.09 148.56
CA VAL A 433 144.24 46.69 147.36
C VAL A 433 144.12 45.27 146.69
N LEU A 434 142.86 44.99 146.22
CA LEU A 434 142.36 44.33 144.95
C LEU A 434 142.06 42.78 144.77
N GLN A 435 140.76 42.44 144.54
CA GLN A 435 140.09 41.69 143.40
C GLN A 435 140.59 40.30 142.87
N PRO A 436 139.87 39.53 141.97
CA PRO A 436 138.41 39.36 141.64
C PRO A 436 137.93 37.87 141.33
N LEU A 437 136.67 37.71 140.84
CA LEU A 437 136.13 36.74 139.82
C LEU A 437 135.54 35.32 140.15
N ALA A 438 134.44 35.02 139.41
CA ALA A 438 133.94 33.74 138.85
C ALA A 438 133.17 32.71 139.75
N SER A 439 132.04 32.10 139.32
CA SER A 439 131.17 32.25 138.11
C SER A 439 129.89 31.34 138.15
N LEU A 440 128.99 31.48 137.14
CA LEU A 440 127.81 30.63 136.76
C LEU A 440 126.47 30.96 137.50
N SER A 441 125.23 30.93 136.95
CA SER A 441 124.60 30.45 135.66
C SER A 441 124.05 29.00 135.65
N PRO A 442 122.96 28.63 134.89
CA PRO A 442 122.34 29.36 133.75
C PRO A 442 120.81 29.73 133.82
N ALA A 443 120.34 30.62 132.90
CA ALA A 443 119.02 31.31 132.73
C ALA A 443 118.85 32.67 133.51
N VAL A 444 117.85 33.57 133.30
CA VAL A 444 116.60 33.59 132.49
C VAL A 444 116.20 35.02 131.95
N GLU A 445 115.24 35.12 131.02
CA GLU A 445 114.96 36.26 130.07
C GLU A 445 113.40 36.59 129.95
N GLU A 446 112.77 37.64 129.35
CA GLU A 446 113.02 39.06 128.89
C GLU A 446 111.67 39.72 128.35
N THR A 447 111.61 41.04 127.97
CA THR A 447 110.53 41.85 127.23
C THR A 447 109.31 42.42 128.03
N ALA A 448 108.36 43.30 127.59
CA ALA A 448 107.90 43.91 126.28
C ALA A 448 107.12 45.29 126.43
N GLU A 449 106.42 45.84 125.40
CA GLU A 449 105.75 47.20 125.32
C GLU A 449 104.28 47.25 124.69
N SER A 450 103.48 48.33 124.97
CA SER A 450 102.44 49.11 124.14
C SER A 450 101.00 48.67 123.60
N GLU A 451 99.97 49.58 123.76
CA GLU A 451 98.82 50.16 122.89
C GLU A 451 97.46 49.48 122.30
N ASP A 452 96.33 50.27 122.27
CA ASP A 452 95.13 50.54 121.31
C ASP A 452 93.87 49.62 120.88
N SER A 453 92.80 50.21 120.22
CA SER A 453 91.89 49.79 119.03
C SER A 453 90.48 49.02 119.01
N VAL A 454 89.71 49.08 117.84
CA VAL A 454 88.58 48.20 117.23
C VAL A 454 87.05 48.66 117.05
N ALA A 455 86.28 48.31 115.94
CA ALA A 455 84.78 48.53 115.66
C ALA A 455 84.05 47.77 114.44
N GLN A 456 82.68 47.73 114.23
CA GLN A 456 81.86 47.20 113.02
C GLN A 456 80.25 47.33 112.97
N SER A 457 79.50 47.07 111.83
CA SER A 457 77.99 47.31 111.58
C SER A 457 77.16 46.48 110.47
N PRO A 458 75.77 46.47 110.35
CA PRO A 458 74.86 45.66 109.40
C PRO A 458 73.56 46.29 108.68
N GLU A 459 72.73 45.56 107.84
CA GLU A 459 71.51 46.05 107.01
C GLU A 459 70.42 44.97 106.48
N SER A 460 69.18 45.28 105.89
CA SER A 460 68.09 44.34 105.30
C SER A 460 66.81 44.91 104.51
N THR A 461 65.93 44.10 103.79
CA THR A 461 64.62 44.40 103.00
C THR A 461 63.43 43.34 103.10
N ASP A 462 62.27 43.10 102.36
CA ASP A 462 61.60 43.43 101.01
C ASP A 462 60.03 43.05 100.83
N ALA A 463 59.34 43.13 99.62
CA ALA A 463 57.84 42.84 99.31
C ALA A 463 57.46 42.27 97.85
N THR A 464 56.26 42.03 97.17
CA THR A 464 54.71 42.14 97.15
C THR A 464 54.06 41.07 96.11
N SER A 465 52.85 40.89 95.43
CA SER A 465 51.40 41.35 95.13
C SER A 465 50.56 40.18 94.39
N ALA A 466 49.39 40.07 93.63
CA ALA A 466 48.24 40.83 92.94
C ALA A 466 47.01 39.89 92.37
N PRO A 467 45.85 40.37 91.74
CA PRO A 467 44.57 39.62 91.30
C PRO A 467 44.15 39.59 89.73
N ALA A 468 42.96 39.31 89.06
CA ALA A 468 41.46 39.15 89.29
C ALA A 468 40.47 38.18 88.39
N PRO A 469 39.64 38.51 87.31
CA PRO A 469 38.16 38.12 87.14
C PRO A 469 37.50 37.35 85.83
N PRO A 470 36.30 37.62 85.12
CA PRO A 470 35.19 36.61 84.73
C PRO A 470 34.46 36.54 83.26
N PRO A 471 33.40 35.67 82.93
CA PRO A 471 32.84 35.31 81.54
C PRO A 471 31.25 35.08 81.21
N PRO A 472 30.74 34.77 79.94
CA PRO A 472 29.28 34.66 79.43
C PRO A 472 28.78 33.47 78.45
N SER A 473 27.52 33.40 77.83
CA SER A 473 26.94 32.29 76.91
C SER A 473 25.60 32.49 76.00
N PRO A 474 25.13 31.56 75.05
CA PRO A 474 24.06 31.70 73.94
C PRO A 474 22.97 30.54 73.60
N SER A 475 22.13 30.54 72.48
CA SER A 475 21.05 29.51 72.03
C SER A 475 20.44 29.55 70.54
N SER A 476 19.55 28.60 70.00
CA SER A 476 18.92 28.52 68.57
C SER A 476 17.68 27.53 68.20
N PRO A 477 17.01 27.51 66.96
CA PRO A 477 15.70 26.79 66.53
C PRO A 477 15.55 25.99 65.13
N GLU A 478 14.34 25.48 64.64
CA GLU A 478 14.09 24.47 63.48
C GLU A 478 12.65 24.40 62.70
N PRO A 479 12.41 23.74 61.47
CA PRO A 479 11.16 23.78 60.56
C PRO A 479 10.53 22.46 59.83
N THR A 480 9.60 22.52 58.80
CA THR A 480 8.71 21.40 58.17
C THR A 480 8.10 21.49 56.68
N ASP A 481 7.46 20.43 56.04
CA ASP A 481 7.03 20.26 54.56
C ASP A 481 5.66 19.47 54.12
N PRO A 482 5.19 19.38 52.79
CA PRO A 482 3.82 18.88 52.25
C PRO A 482 3.64 17.76 51.07
N THR A 483 2.45 17.60 50.36
CA THR A 483 1.87 16.41 49.55
C THR A 483 0.86 16.75 48.33
N GLU A 484 0.12 15.98 47.41
CA GLU A 484 -0.04 14.63 46.68
C GLU A 484 -1.22 14.62 45.53
N ALA A 485 -1.51 13.59 44.62
CA ALA A 485 -2.59 13.56 43.50
C ALA A 485 -2.92 12.24 42.60
N ILE A 486 -4.10 12.07 41.88
CA ILE A 486 -4.59 10.90 40.99
C ILE A 486 -5.88 11.18 40.01
N GLU A 487 -6.60 10.47 39.03
CA GLU A 487 -6.68 9.21 38.11
C GLU A 487 -7.86 9.22 36.97
N ALA A 488 -7.96 8.21 36.02
CA ALA A 488 -9.02 7.57 35.10
C ALA A 488 -9.44 8.02 33.61
N VAL A 489 -9.19 7.20 32.53
CA VAL A 489 -9.45 7.52 31.06
C VAL A 489 -9.78 6.32 30.05
N PRO A 490 -10.62 6.46 28.96
CA PRO A 490 -10.96 5.41 27.92
C PRO A 490 -10.85 5.77 26.37
N ALA A 491 -11.13 4.83 25.39
CA ALA A 491 -11.08 5.07 23.89
C ALA A 491 -11.85 4.08 22.92
N PRO A 492 -12.20 4.46 21.65
CA PRO A 492 -12.45 3.50 20.51
C PRO A 492 -12.07 3.97 19.04
N ARG A 493 -12.24 3.08 18.03
CA ARG A 493 -12.12 3.25 16.53
C ARG A 493 -12.99 2.16 15.80
N PRO A 494 -13.17 2.12 14.45
CA PRO A 494 -13.56 3.13 13.43
C PRO A 494 -14.67 2.60 12.45
N PRO A 495 -15.05 3.32 11.36
CA PRO A 495 -15.80 2.69 10.24
C PRO A 495 -15.41 3.10 8.79
N ARG A 496 -15.48 2.13 7.85
CA ARG A 496 -15.52 2.23 6.36
C ARG A 496 -16.03 0.88 5.79
N ALA A 497 -16.66 0.72 4.62
CA ALA A 497 -17.39 1.63 3.71
C ALA A 497 -18.27 0.77 2.74
N ARG A 498 -19.25 1.37 2.04
CA ARG A 498 -20.21 0.69 1.13
C ARG A 498 -19.76 0.62 -0.34
N GLN A 499 -19.92 -0.54 -0.99
CA GLN A 499 -20.34 -0.76 -2.40
C GLN A 499 -21.04 -2.15 -2.47
N GLY A 500 -21.92 -2.52 -3.41
CA GLY A 500 -22.58 -1.78 -4.49
C GLY A 500 -22.94 -2.72 -5.68
N ARG A 501 -24.14 -2.56 -6.29
CA ARG A 501 -24.70 -3.33 -7.46
C ARG A 501 -25.17 -4.78 -7.20
N SER A 502 -26.10 -5.38 -7.96
CA SER A 502 -27.16 -4.84 -8.85
C SER A 502 -28.12 -5.94 -9.37
N ARG A 503 -29.43 -5.65 -9.44
CA ARG A 503 -30.48 -6.20 -10.34
C ARG A 503 -30.58 -7.73 -10.57
N ARG A 504 -31.75 -8.27 -10.27
CA ARG A 504 -32.71 -8.57 -11.34
C ARG A 504 -34.09 -8.04 -11.00
#